data_AF-A0A3G2TA48-F1
#
_entry.id   AF-A0A3G2TA48-F1
#
_cell.length_a   1.000
_cell.length_b   1.000
_cell.length_c   1.000
_cell.angle_alpha   90.00
_cell.angle_beta   90.00
_cell.angle_gamma   90.00
#
_symmetry.space_group_name_H-M   'P 1'
#
loop_
_entity.id
_entity.type
_entity.pdbx_description
1 polymer ?
#
loop_
_entity_poly.entity_id
_entity_poly.type
_entity_poly.pdbx_seq_one_letter_code
_entity_poly.pdbx_strand_id
1 'polypeptide(L)'
;MQLYNTLSAEERARLIDEAGKQRLTLSFYAYAKITDPKKFRDELFIAWNALDALGRIYVAHEGINAQMSIPADNLEAFRETLEVYDFMQGIRLNEAVEHDDHSFLKLTIKVRNKIVADGLNDETFDVTDKGIHLKAKEFNTLLEDPNTIVVDFRNHYESEVGHFKGAITPDVETFRESLPIINEQLQDFKEDKNLLMYCTGGIRCEKASAYFKHQGFKNVFQLEGGIIEYARQVKEENIESKFIGKNFVFDHRLGERITDDIVSQCHQCGKPCDNHTNCFNDACHLLFIQCDECKAAMENCCSPKCLETIHLPLEEQAKLRKGLQVGNKIFRKGKSANLKYKKSGDLSDKPLAKVVTKNIRQKISVKKVLIGKAEHYYPKTKIAQFLMEDGEVSVGDKILITGPTTGEQEVTLTEIFANGNACQTAKPGDQVTFPLPFRIRLSDKLFKILN
;
A
#
# COMPACT_ATOMS: atom_id res chain seq x y z
N MET A 1 -6.96 -28.25 7.10
CA MET A 1 -5.96 -27.22 6.73
C MET A 1 -6.02 -26.08 7.74
N GLN A 2 -4.89 -25.54 8.19
CA GLN A 2 -4.88 -24.36 9.08
C GLN A 2 -5.24 -23.10 8.26
N LEU A 3 -6.29 -22.38 8.65
CA LEU A 3 -6.78 -21.18 7.95
C LEU A 3 -6.24 -19.88 8.60
N TYR A 4 -4.96 -19.90 8.95
CA TYR A 4 -4.25 -18.77 9.57
C TYR A 4 -2.78 -18.78 9.17
N ASN A 5 -2.15 -17.60 9.22
CA ASN A 5 -0.73 -17.45 8.91
C ASN A 5 0.13 -18.04 10.03
N THR A 6 1.12 -18.85 9.66
CA THR A 6 2.12 -19.41 10.57
C THR A 6 3.44 -18.64 10.59
N LEU A 7 3.70 -17.82 9.57
CA LEU A 7 4.93 -17.06 9.42
C LEU A 7 4.89 -15.71 10.14
N SER A 8 6.01 -15.35 10.75
CA SER A 8 6.27 -14.00 11.21
C SER A 8 6.42 -13.02 10.03
N ALA A 9 6.34 -11.72 10.34
CA ALA A 9 6.53 -10.68 9.32
C ALA A 9 7.97 -10.71 8.74
N GLU A 10 8.96 -10.95 9.60
CA GLU A 10 10.38 -11.02 9.22
C GLU A 10 10.65 -12.24 8.33
N GLU A 11 10.14 -13.42 8.70
CA GLU A 11 10.25 -14.62 7.86
C GLU A 11 9.58 -14.41 6.51
N ARG A 12 8.40 -13.78 6.47
CA ARG A 12 7.72 -13.50 5.20
C ARG A 12 8.54 -12.55 4.33
N ALA A 13 9.06 -11.46 4.88
CA ALA A 13 9.88 -10.51 4.13
C ALA A 13 11.08 -11.21 3.48
N ARG A 14 11.79 -12.05 4.25
CA ARG A 14 12.90 -12.84 3.72
C ARG A 14 12.49 -13.77 2.58
N LEU A 15 11.34 -14.45 2.70
CA LEU A 15 10.82 -15.31 1.63
C LEU A 15 10.43 -14.53 0.37
N ILE A 16 9.90 -13.31 0.51
CA ILE A 16 9.60 -12.43 -0.62
C ILE A 16 10.90 -12.04 -1.32
N ASP A 17 11.92 -11.61 -0.58
CA ASP A 17 13.23 -11.26 -1.12
C ASP A 17 13.92 -12.45 -1.81
N GLU A 18 13.84 -13.64 -1.21
CA GLU A 18 14.40 -14.87 -1.73
C GLU A 18 13.69 -15.41 -2.98
N ALA A 19 12.40 -15.10 -3.13
CA ALA A 19 11.63 -15.42 -4.33
C ALA A 19 12.00 -14.49 -5.49
N GLY A 20 12.36 -13.24 -5.20
CA GLY A 20 12.76 -12.24 -6.21
C GLY A 20 11.67 -11.91 -7.23
N LYS A 21 10.41 -12.23 -6.92
CA LYS A 21 9.27 -11.96 -7.81
C LYS A 21 8.70 -10.59 -7.53
N GLN A 22 8.49 -9.81 -8.58
CA GLN A 22 7.73 -8.57 -8.48
C GLN A 22 6.29 -8.87 -8.06
N ARG A 23 5.77 -8.09 -7.12
CA ARG A 23 4.38 -8.18 -6.68
C ARG A 23 3.59 -6.96 -7.12
N LEU A 24 2.36 -7.21 -7.56
CA LEU A 24 1.39 -6.17 -7.88
C LEU A 24 0.54 -5.89 -6.65
N THR A 25 0.41 -4.61 -6.30
CA THR A 25 -0.49 -4.16 -5.24
C THR A 25 -1.81 -3.72 -5.84
N LEU A 26 -2.89 -4.33 -5.36
CA LEU A 26 -4.23 -4.21 -5.92
C LEU A 26 -5.24 -3.93 -4.81
N SER A 27 -6.32 -3.25 -5.15
CA SER A 27 -7.49 -3.13 -4.28
C SER A 27 -8.78 -3.26 -5.07
N PHE A 28 -9.82 -3.78 -4.42
CA PHE A 28 -11.16 -3.86 -5.00
C PHE A 28 -12.19 -4.00 -3.88
N TYR A 29 -13.44 -3.77 -4.22
CA TYR A 29 -14.57 -4.04 -3.35
C TYR A 29 -15.79 -4.42 -4.18
N ALA A 30 -16.70 -5.19 -3.60
CA ALA A 30 -17.99 -5.48 -4.20
C ALA A 30 -19.05 -5.55 -3.10
N TYR A 31 -20.19 -4.90 -3.34
CA TYR A 31 -21.36 -5.04 -2.50
C TYR A 31 -22.24 -6.16 -3.04
N ALA A 32 -22.52 -7.15 -2.21
CA ALA A 32 -23.32 -8.33 -2.55
C ALA A 32 -23.92 -8.94 -1.30
N LYS A 33 -25.06 -9.64 -1.43
CA LYS A 33 -25.68 -10.35 -0.32
C LYS A 33 -25.01 -11.70 -0.10
N ILE A 34 -23.98 -11.72 0.74
CA ILE A 34 -23.24 -12.94 1.09
C ILE A 34 -23.97 -13.65 2.24
N THR A 35 -24.46 -14.87 1.97
CA THR A 35 -25.28 -15.62 2.95
C THR A 35 -24.43 -16.16 4.11
N ASP A 36 -23.24 -16.72 3.83
CA ASP A 36 -22.32 -17.22 4.85
C ASP A 36 -20.92 -16.58 4.69
N PRO A 37 -20.69 -15.42 5.33
CA PRO A 37 -19.41 -14.73 5.32
C PRO A 37 -18.25 -15.58 5.84
N LYS A 38 -18.51 -16.52 6.75
CA LYS A 38 -17.45 -17.37 7.32
C LYS A 38 -17.01 -18.41 6.31
N LYS A 39 -17.96 -19.09 5.66
CA LYS A 39 -17.65 -20.03 4.58
C LYS A 39 -16.93 -19.34 3.43
N PHE A 40 -17.43 -18.20 2.98
CA PHE A 40 -16.79 -17.43 1.90
C PHE A 40 -15.37 -16.99 2.29
N ARG A 41 -15.17 -16.51 3.53
CA ARG A 41 -13.82 -16.20 4.06
C ARG A 41 -12.89 -17.41 3.99
N ASP A 42 -13.36 -18.57 4.42
CA ASP A 42 -12.56 -19.80 4.43
C ASP A 42 -12.16 -20.18 3.00
N GLU A 43 -13.10 -20.22 2.06
CA GLU A 43 -12.87 -20.52 0.63
C GLU A 43 -11.85 -19.58 -0.01
N LEU A 44 -11.98 -18.27 0.20
CA LEU A 44 -11.01 -17.28 -0.27
C LEU A 44 -9.62 -17.51 0.32
N PHE A 45 -9.53 -17.85 1.61
CA PHE A 45 -8.23 -18.10 2.24
C PHE A 45 -7.54 -19.31 1.61
N ILE A 46 -8.26 -20.38 1.31
CA ILE A 46 -7.71 -21.56 0.63
C ILE A 46 -7.17 -21.19 -0.75
N ALA A 47 -8.00 -20.54 -1.56
CA ALA A 47 -7.67 -20.19 -2.93
C ALA A 47 -6.48 -19.21 -3.01
N TRP A 48 -6.54 -18.13 -2.24
CA TRP A 48 -5.56 -17.05 -2.33
C TRP A 48 -4.24 -17.37 -1.63
N ASN A 49 -4.24 -18.20 -0.58
CA ASN A 49 -3.00 -18.65 0.03
C ASN A 49 -2.17 -19.52 -0.93
N ALA A 50 -2.81 -20.32 -1.78
CA ALA A 50 -2.12 -21.12 -2.80
C ALA A 50 -1.43 -20.26 -3.87
N LEU A 51 -1.94 -19.04 -4.10
CA LEU A 51 -1.39 -18.07 -5.04
C LEU A 51 -0.35 -17.13 -4.40
N ASP A 52 0.06 -17.42 -3.15
CA ASP A 52 0.90 -16.55 -2.33
C ASP A 52 0.37 -15.10 -2.25
N ALA A 53 -0.95 -14.93 -2.28
CA ALA A 53 -1.57 -13.63 -2.11
C ALA A 53 -1.43 -13.18 -0.65
N LEU A 54 -1.11 -11.91 -0.44
CA LEU A 54 -0.96 -11.29 0.88
C LEU A 54 -1.85 -10.05 0.92
N GLY A 55 -2.44 -9.70 2.05
CA GLY A 55 -3.38 -8.60 2.06
C GLY A 55 -4.22 -8.49 3.31
N ARG A 56 -5.06 -7.46 3.33
CA ARG A 56 -6.11 -7.28 4.31
C ARG A 56 -7.45 -7.23 3.59
N ILE A 57 -8.27 -8.22 3.88
CA ILE A 57 -9.57 -8.41 3.26
C ILE A 57 -10.63 -8.49 4.35
N TYR A 58 -11.69 -7.73 4.15
CA TYR A 58 -12.89 -7.76 4.97
C TYR A 58 -14.02 -8.37 4.18
N VAL A 59 -14.69 -9.33 4.81
CA VAL A 59 -15.88 -9.98 4.29
C VAL A 59 -17.00 -9.72 5.28
N ALA A 60 -18.17 -9.35 4.79
CA ALA A 60 -19.38 -9.17 5.58
C ALA A 60 -20.59 -9.71 4.80
N HIS A 61 -21.76 -9.74 5.42
CA HIS A 61 -23.00 -10.08 4.72
C HIS A 61 -23.29 -9.13 3.55
N GLU A 62 -22.77 -7.89 3.61
CA GLU A 62 -22.94 -6.87 2.57
C GLU A 62 -21.88 -6.92 1.46
N GLY A 63 -20.87 -7.79 1.52
CA GLY A 63 -19.90 -7.93 0.44
C GLY A 63 -18.46 -8.16 0.87
N ILE A 64 -17.52 -7.69 0.04
CA ILE A 64 -16.07 -7.83 0.20
C ILE A 64 -15.34 -6.50 -0.03
N ASN A 65 -14.28 -6.27 0.72
CA ASN A 65 -13.32 -5.19 0.52
C ASN A 65 -11.91 -5.75 0.68
N ALA A 66 -11.07 -5.59 -0.34
CA ALA A 66 -9.74 -6.17 -0.39
C ALA A 66 -8.69 -5.12 -0.72
N GLN A 67 -7.60 -5.14 0.03
CA GLN A 67 -6.34 -4.47 -0.27
C GLN A 67 -5.26 -5.53 -0.15
N MET A 68 -4.53 -5.80 -1.23
CA MET A 68 -3.67 -6.98 -1.29
C MET A 68 -2.51 -6.79 -2.25
N SER A 69 -1.51 -7.66 -2.14
CA SER A 69 -0.47 -7.86 -3.14
C SER A 69 -0.38 -9.32 -3.55
N ILE A 70 -0.10 -9.55 -4.82
CA ILE A 70 0.09 -10.89 -5.39
C ILE A 70 1.37 -10.90 -6.23
N PRO A 71 2.08 -12.04 -6.37
CA PRO A 71 3.09 -12.19 -7.40
C PRO A 71 2.51 -11.85 -8.78
N ALA A 72 3.23 -11.08 -9.59
CA ALA A 72 2.73 -10.59 -10.88
C ALA A 72 2.37 -11.74 -11.85
N ASP A 73 3.10 -12.85 -11.79
CA ASP A 73 2.86 -14.08 -12.56
C ASP A 73 1.58 -14.82 -12.14
N ASN A 74 1.04 -14.54 -10.95
CA ASN A 74 -0.21 -15.14 -10.47
C ASN A 74 -1.45 -14.28 -10.74
N LEU A 75 -1.33 -13.14 -11.45
CA LEU A 75 -2.45 -12.23 -11.67
C LEU A 75 -3.65 -12.89 -12.36
N GLU A 76 -3.43 -13.62 -13.45
CA GLU A 76 -4.54 -14.24 -14.19
C GLU A 76 -5.17 -15.38 -13.40
N ALA A 77 -4.36 -16.24 -12.76
CA ALA A 77 -4.87 -17.27 -11.84
C ALA A 77 -5.67 -16.65 -10.69
N PHE A 78 -5.25 -15.49 -10.19
CA PHE A 78 -6.00 -14.74 -9.19
C PHE A 78 -7.34 -14.22 -9.73
N ARG A 79 -7.37 -13.66 -10.95
CA ARG A 79 -8.63 -13.24 -11.61
C ARG A 79 -9.61 -14.39 -11.75
N GLU A 80 -9.14 -15.56 -12.16
CA GLU A 80 -9.98 -16.76 -12.26
C GLU A 80 -10.66 -17.10 -10.94
N THR A 81 -10.01 -16.87 -9.78
CA THR A 81 -10.65 -17.09 -8.47
C THR A 81 -11.81 -16.13 -8.19
N LEU A 82 -11.83 -14.95 -8.80
CA LEU A 82 -12.88 -13.95 -8.65
C LEU A 82 -14.08 -14.30 -9.55
N GLU A 83 -13.82 -14.77 -10.77
CA GLU A 83 -14.85 -15.14 -11.76
C GLU A 83 -15.78 -16.27 -11.29
N VAL A 84 -15.34 -17.08 -10.31
CA VAL A 84 -16.15 -18.12 -9.67
C VAL A 84 -17.41 -17.57 -8.99
N TYR A 85 -17.41 -16.28 -8.61
CA TYR A 85 -18.52 -15.66 -7.91
C TYR A 85 -19.21 -14.64 -8.81
N ASP A 86 -20.50 -14.84 -9.08
CA ASP A 86 -21.29 -13.98 -10.00
C ASP A 86 -21.14 -12.48 -9.72
N PHE A 87 -21.06 -12.07 -8.45
CA PHE A 87 -20.94 -10.67 -8.06
C PHE A 87 -19.52 -10.08 -8.17
N MET A 88 -18.52 -10.90 -8.49
CA MET A 88 -17.12 -10.50 -8.70
C MET A 88 -16.63 -10.72 -10.13
N GLN A 89 -17.48 -11.27 -11.02
CA GLN A 89 -17.13 -11.42 -12.43
C GLN A 89 -16.84 -10.06 -13.08
N GLY A 90 -15.72 -9.95 -13.78
CA GLY A 90 -15.29 -8.71 -14.44
C GLY A 90 -15.01 -7.55 -13.48
N ILE A 91 -14.79 -7.81 -12.19
CA ILE A 91 -14.54 -6.75 -11.21
C ILE A 91 -13.28 -5.95 -11.56
N ARG A 92 -13.39 -4.62 -11.48
CA ARG A 92 -12.23 -3.75 -11.63
C ARG A 92 -11.27 -3.95 -10.45
N LEU A 93 -10.03 -4.27 -10.78
CA LEU A 93 -8.92 -4.26 -9.83
C LEU A 93 -8.24 -2.89 -9.95
N ASN A 94 -8.30 -2.10 -8.89
CA ASN A 94 -7.55 -0.85 -8.81
C ASN A 94 -6.09 -1.20 -8.53
N GLU A 95 -5.27 -1.13 -9.58
CA GLU A 95 -3.82 -1.27 -9.48
C GLU A 95 -3.20 -0.01 -8.87
N ALA A 96 -2.34 -0.20 -7.88
CA ALA A 96 -1.62 0.87 -7.21
C ALA A 96 -0.74 1.70 -8.16
N VAL A 97 -0.53 2.97 -7.84
CA VAL A 97 0.36 3.85 -8.64
C VAL A 97 1.83 3.46 -8.49
N GLU A 98 2.22 3.04 -7.29
CA GLU A 98 3.57 2.60 -6.95
C GLU A 98 3.52 1.18 -6.40
N HIS A 99 4.42 0.26 -6.77
CA HIS A 99 4.43 -1.10 -6.21
C HIS A 99 5.57 -1.28 -5.20
N ASP A 100 5.32 -2.06 -4.15
CA ASP A 100 6.33 -2.51 -3.20
C ASP A 100 6.04 -3.98 -2.87
N ASP A 101 7.04 -4.84 -3.04
CA ASP A 101 6.94 -6.27 -2.76
C ASP A 101 6.57 -6.54 -1.28
N HIS A 102 6.85 -5.59 -0.39
CA HIS A 102 6.56 -5.65 1.04
C HIS A 102 5.29 -4.92 1.45
N SER A 103 4.43 -4.51 0.50
CA SER A 103 3.16 -3.83 0.78
C SER A 103 2.34 -4.59 1.83
N PHE A 104 2.32 -5.92 1.74
CA PHE A 104 1.70 -6.82 2.72
C PHE A 104 2.62 -7.99 3.04
N LEU A 105 2.63 -8.41 4.32
CA LEU A 105 3.43 -9.54 4.79
C LEU A 105 2.58 -10.72 5.30
N LYS A 106 1.25 -10.63 5.22
CA LYS A 106 0.33 -11.67 5.72
C LYS A 106 -0.96 -11.65 4.90
N LEU A 107 -1.57 -12.82 4.68
CA LEU A 107 -2.93 -12.92 4.16
C LEU A 107 -3.92 -12.85 5.32
N THR A 108 -4.64 -11.75 5.45
CA THR A 108 -5.59 -11.53 6.54
C THR A 108 -6.99 -11.35 5.97
N ILE A 109 -7.82 -12.39 6.05
CA ILE A 109 -9.24 -12.30 5.69
C ILE A 109 -10.06 -12.36 6.97
N LYS A 110 -10.80 -11.29 7.27
CA LYS A 110 -11.58 -11.16 8.50
C LYS A 110 -13.06 -10.99 8.19
N VAL A 111 -13.89 -11.77 8.86
CA VAL A 111 -15.33 -11.52 8.90
C VAL A 111 -15.60 -10.28 9.76
N ARG A 112 -16.45 -9.40 9.25
CA ARG A 112 -16.86 -8.14 9.86
C ARG A 112 -18.37 -7.98 9.73
N ASN A 113 -18.94 -7.09 10.54
CA ASN A 113 -20.34 -6.70 10.40
C ASN A 113 -20.56 -5.90 9.11
N LYS A 114 -19.57 -5.05 8.77
CA LYS A 114 -19.53 -4.24 7.56
C LYS A 114 -18.14 -4.25 6.93
N ILE A 115 -18.06 -4.17 5.60
CA ILE A 115 -16.79 -4.10 4.85
C ILE A 115 -16.14 -2.72 4.92
N VAL A 116 -16.94 -1.70 5.29
CA VAL A 116 -16.48 -0.36 5.67
C VAL A 116 -17.28 0.10 6.89
N ALA A 117 -16.60 0.63 7.91
CA ALA A 117 -17.27 1.05 9.15
C ALA A 117 -17.92 2.43 8.98
N ASP A 118 -19.13 2.46 8.44
CA ASP A 118 -19.91 3.68 8.15
C ASP A 118 -20.74 4.20 9.34
N GLY A 119 -21.14 3.33 10.27
CA GLY A 119 -22.06 3.68 11.37
C GLY A 119 -23.49 3.99 10.96
N LEU A 120 -23.86 3.67 9.73
CA LEU A 120 -25.21 3.83 9.22
C LEU A 120 -26.06 2.60 9.56
N ASN A 121 -27.37 2.81 9.69
CA ASN A 121 -28.33 1.72 9.69
C ASN A 121 -28.82 1.51 8.25
N ASP A 122 -28.37 0.42 7.61
CA ASP A 122 -28.72 0.13 6.22
C ASP A 122 -30.20 -0.22 6.03
N GLU A 123 -30.95 -0.45 7.11
CA GLU A 123 -32.41 -0.68 7.04
C GLU A 123 -33.21 0.62 6.83
N THR A 124 -32.59 1.78 7.02
CA THR A 124 -33.30 3.08 6.94
C THR A 124 -33.28 3.70 5.55
N PHE A 125 -32.46 3.19 4.62
CA PHE A 125 -32.32 3.74 3.27
C PHE A 125 -31.80 2.70 2.28
N ASP A 126 -32.02 2.93 0.98
CA ASP A 126 -31.52 2.05 -0.07
C ASP A 126 -30.04 2.32 -0.38
N VAL A 127 -29.16 1.43 0.08
CA VAL A 127 -27.71 1.50 -0.18
C VAL A 127 -27.33 1.31 -1.66
N THR A 128 -28.28 0.91 -2.51
CA THR A 128 -28.09 0.77 -3.96
C THR A 128 -28.42 2.03 -4.73
N ASP A 129 -29.12 2.99 -4.11
CA ASP A 129 -29.46 4.29 -4.70
C ASP A 129 -28.27 5.26 -4.65
N LYS A 130 -27.23 4.93 -5.42
CA LYS A 130 -25.93 5.61 -5.39
C LYS A 130 -25.93 6.90 -6.20
N GLY A 131 -24.89 7.72 -5.96
CA GLY A 131 -24.58 8.88 -6.78
C GLY A 131 -24.02 8.48 -8.15
N ILE A 132 -23.91 9.47 -9.05
CA ILE A 132 -23.39 9.29 -10.40
C ILE A 132 -21.86 9.17 -10.35
N HIS A 133 -21.31 8.09 -10.92
CA HIS A 133 -19.87 7.90 -11.07
C HIS A 133 -19.32 8.78 -12.20
N LEU A 134 -18.25 9.52 -11.91
CA LEU A 134 -17.56 10.38 -12.87
C LEU A 134 -16.13 9.89 -13.09
N LYS A 135 -15.71 9.88 -14.36
CA LYS A 135 -14.31 9.67 -14.74
C LYS A 135 -13.47 10.93 -14.45
N ALA A 136 -12.15 10.83 -14.51
CA ALA A 136 -11.23 11.90 -14.13
C ALA A 136 -11.48 13.23 -14.85
N LYS A 137 -11.78 13.20 -16.16
CA LYS A 137 -12.10 14.42 -16.93
C LYS A 137 -13.40 15.08 -16.45
N GLU A 138 -14.46 14.31 -16.34
CA GLU A 138 -15.78 14.79 -15.90
C GLU A 138 -15.72 15.30 -14.45
N PHE A 139 -14.99 14.58 -13.59
CA PHE A 139 -14.73 14.98 -12.22
C PHE A 139 -14.00 16.33 -12.16
N ASN A 140 -12.94 16.51 -12.97
CA ASN A 140 -12.22 17.78 -13.06
C ASN A 140 -13.13 18.93 -13.54
N THR A 141 -13.94 18.69 -14.58
CA THR A 141 -14.89 19.70 -15.08
C THR A 141 -15.88 20.11 -14.01
N LEU A 142 -16.46 19.14 -13.29
CA LEU A 142 -17.44 19.45 -12.24
C LEU A 142 -16.77 20.10 -11.02
N LEU A 143 -15.52 19.77 -10.72
CA LEU A 143 -14.74 20.37 -9.64
C LEU A 143 -14.44 21.86 -9.90
N GLU A 144 -14.35 22.28 -11.16
CA GLU A 144 -14.15 23.69 -11.55
C GLU A 144 -15.45 24.51 -11.57
N ASP A 145 -16.62 23.86 -11.48
CA ASP A 145 -17.91 24.53 -11.44
C ASP A 145 -18.10 25.22 -10.07
N PRO A 146 -18.32 26.55 -10.01
CA PRO A 146 -18.57 27.27 -8.76
C PRO A 146 -19.88 26.83 -8.06
N ASN A 147 -20.73 26.06 -8.73
CA ASN A 147 -21.91 25.45 -8.15
C ASN A 147 -21.65 24.09 -7.49
N THR A 148 -20.41 23.62 -7.47
CA THR A 148 -20.01 22.34 -6.90
C THR A 148 -19.36 22.50 -5.54
N ILE A 149 -19.77 21.65 -4.60
CA ILE A 149 -19.14 21.44 -3.31
C ILE A 149 -18.42 20.10 -3.38
N VAL A 150 -17.10 20.11 -3.28
CA VAL A 150 -16.28 18.88 -3.26
C VAL A 150 -15.92 18.50 -1.82
N VAL A 151 -16.11 17.23 -1.47
CA VAL A 151 -15.90 16.72 -0.11
C VAL A 151 -15.00 15.50 -0.11
N ASP A 152 -13.97 15.54 0.74
CA ASP A 152 -13.10 14.42 1.03
C ASP A 152 -13.73 13.51 2.09
N PHE A 153 -14.10 12.28 1.72
CA PHE A 153 -14.64 11.29 2.68
C PHE A 153 -13.55 10.48 3.37
N ARG A 154 -12.30 10.91 3.28
CA ARG A 154 -11.19 10.28 3.98
C ARG A 154 -11.05 10.80 5.40
N ASN A 155 -10.24 10.11 6.21
CA ASN A 155 -9.93 10.55 7.55
C ASN A 155 -8.88 11.68 7.47
N HIS A 156 -8.80 12.55 8.49
CA HIS A 156 -7.94 13.73 8.45
C HIS A 156 -6.46 13.45 8.12
N TYR A 157 -5.90 12.32 8.60
CA TYR A 157 -4.50 11.94 8.33
C TYR A 157 -4.25 11.51 6.87
N GLU A 158 -5.31 11.23 6.11
CA GLU A 158 -5.23 10.95 4.68
C GLU A 158 -5.26 12.26 3.89
N SER A 159 -6.12 13.20 4.28
CA SER A 159 -6.26 14.51 3.64
C SER A 159 -5.05 15.41 3.89
N GLU A 160 -4.43 15.32 5.07
CA GLU A 160 -3.31 16.19 5.46
C GLU A 160 -2.11 16.09 4.50
N VAL A 161 -1.89 14.95 3.85
CA VAL A 161 -0.77 14.72 2.91
C VAL A 161 -1.13 14.90 1.44
N GLY A 162 -2.41 15.04 1.11
CA GLY A 162 -2.84 15.30 -0.25
C GLY A 162 -4.36 15.26 -0.35
N HIS A 163 -4.93 16.11 -1.19
CA HIS A 163 -6.37 16.30 -1.39
C HIS A 163 -6.63 16.96 -2.74
N PHE A 164 -7.88 16.97 -3.18
CA PHE A 164 -8.30 17.79 -4.32
C PHE A 164 -8.38 19.26 -3.92
N LYS A 165 -7.92 20.15 -4.81
CA LYS A 165 -8.01 21.61 -4.60
C LYS A 165 -9.45 22.03 -4.33
N GLY A 166 -9.67 22.88 -3.32
CA GLY A 166 -10.99 23.38 -2.94
C GLY A 166 -11.90 22.36 -2.23
N ALA A 167 -11.41 21.16 -1.91
CA ALA A 167 -12.19 20.17 -1.19
C ALA A 167 -12.37 20.54 0.28
N ILE A 168 -13.59 20.36 0.79
CA ILE A 168 -13.86 20.32 2.22
C ILE A 168 -13.19 19.06 2.77
N THR A 169 -12.30 19.23 3.75
CA THR A 169 -11.54 18.16 4.40
C THR A 169 -11.94 18.07 5.88
N PRO A 170 -12.98 17.26 6.23
CA PRO A 170 -13.50 17.21 7.59
C PRO A 170 -12.44 16.81 8.62
N ASP A 171 -12.44 17.46 9.78
CA ASP A 171 -11.49 17.16 10.86
C ASP A 171 -11.88 15.92 11.68
N VAL A 172 -11.99 14.76 11.03
CA VAL A 172 -12.54 13.52 11.60
C VAL A 172 -11.51 12.41 11.73
N GLU A 173 -11.65 11.58 12.75
CA GLU A 173 -10.78 10.41 12.96
C GLU A 173 -11.28 9.20 12.18
N THR A 174 -12.60 9.12 11.98
CA THR A 174 -13.25 8.00 11.30
C THR A 174 -14.26 8.45 10.26
N PHE A 175 -14.47 7.62 9.23
CA PHE A 175 -15.49 7.83 8.21
C PHE A 175 -16.91 7.95 8.79
N ARG A 176 -17.22 7.20 9.85
CA ARG A 176 -18.50 7.29 10.55
C ARG A 176 -18.79 8.69 11.10
N GLU A 177 -17.76 9.36 11.62
CA GLU A 177 -17.90 10.72 12.16
C GLU A 177 -18.15 11.75 11.06
N SER A 178 -17.63 11.51 9.83
CA SER A 178 -17.73 12.49 8.75
C SER A 178 -19.16 12.67 8.24
N LEU A 179 -19.93 11.59 8.14
CA LEU A 179 -21.28 11.60 7.57
C LEU A 179 -22.24 12.60 8.25
N PRO A 180 -22.47 12.58 9.57
CA PRO A 180 -23.35 13.54 10.22
C PRO A 180 -22.81 14.99 10.16
N ILE A 181 -21.49 15.17 10.29
CA ILE A 181 -20.86 16.50 10.27
C ILE A 181 -21.04 17.16 8.90
N ILE A 182 -20.76 16.44 7.82
CA ILE A 182 -20.92 16.95 6.46
C ILE A 182 -22.41 17.17 6.16
N ASN A 183 -23.29 16.27 6.59
CA ASN A 183 -24.73 16.46 6.40
C ASN A 183 -25.22 17.74 7.05
N GLU A 184 -24.81 18.01 8.30
CA GLU A 184 -25.14 19.25 9.02
C GLU A 184 -24.55 20.49 8.32
N GLN A 185 -23.27 20.44 7.95
CA GLN A 185 -22.59 21.54 7.25
C GLN A 185 -23.24 21.90 5.91
N LEU A 186 -23.84 20.92 5.22
CA LEU A 186 -24.36 21.07 3.87
C LEU A 186 -25.89 21.08 3.78
N GLN A 187 -26.62 21.21 4.90
CA GLN A 187 -28.09 21.08 4.91
C GLN A 187 -28.81 22.06 3.99
N ASP A 188 -28.28 23.28 3.85
CA ASP A 188 -28.88 24.35 3.05
C ASP A 188 -28.58 24.22 1.54
N PHE A 189 -27.74 23.26 1.14
CA PHE A 189 -27.24 23.11 -0.23
C PHE A 189 -27.81 21.88 -0.97
N LYS A 190 -28.77 21.18 -0.36
CA LYS A 190 -29.32 19.91 -0.86
C LYS A 190 -29.94 19.97 -2.26
N GLU A 191 -30.55 21.11 -2.57
CA GLU A 191 -31.39 21.28 -3.76
C GLU A 191 -30.60 21.81 -4.96
N ASP A 192 -29.75 22.82 -4.73
CA ASP A 192 -29.19 23.65 -5.79
C ASP A 192 -27.71 23.36 -6.11
N LYS A 193 -26.96 22.76 -5.17
CA LYS A 193 -25.51 22.51 -5.35
C LYS A 193 -25.23 21.08 -5.78
N ASN A 194 -24.15 20.91 -6.53
CA ASN A 194 -23.58 19.58 -6.81
C ASN A 194 -22.74 19.14 -5.60
N LEU A 195 -23.01 17.96 -5.05
CA LEU A 195 -22.16 17.31 -4.06
C LEU A 195 -21.22 16.35 -4.77
N LEU A 196 -19.94 16.71 -4.87
CA LEU A 196 -18.89 15.92 -5.49
C LEU A 196 -18.03 15.23 -4.44
N MET A 197 -17.88 13.91 -4.52
CA MET A 197 -17.28 13.14 -3.44
C MET A 197 -16.15 12.25 -3.93
N TYR A 198 -15.15 12.06 -3.08
CA TYR A 198 -14.06 11.13 -3.39
C TYR A 198 -13.50 10.47 -2.12
N CYS A 199 -12.81 9.35 -2.34
CA CYS A 199 -11.94 8.72 -1.36
C CYS A 199 -10.84 7.94 -2.09
N THR A 200 -10.00 7.18 -1.37
CA THR A 200 -8.86 6.45 -1.94
C THR A 200 -9.24 5.52 -3.09
N GLY A 201 -10.24 4.65 -2.89
CA GLY A 201 -10.60 3.58 -3.83
C GLY A 201 -12.08 3.45 -4.17
N GLY A 202 -12.92 4.42 -3.74
CA GLY A 202 -14.36 4.48 -4.04
C GLY A 202 -15.30 3.92 -2.97
N ILE A 203 -14.92 2.88 -2.22
CA ILE A 203 -15.85 2.15 -1.31
C ILE A 203 -16.63 3.01 -0.30
N ARG A 204 -16.01 4.09 0.23
CA ARG A 204 -16.67 5.01 1.17
C ARG A 204 -17.74 5.86 0.48
N CYS A 205 -17.46 6.29 -0.74
CA CYS A 205 -18.38 7.13 -1.54
C CYS A 205 -19.63 6.35 -1.92
N GLU A 206 -19.56 5.03 -2.09
CA GLU A 206 -20.73 4.18 -2.35
C GLU A 206 -21.79 4.32 -1.25
N LYS A 207 -21.38 4.20 0.03
CA LYS A 207 -22.28 4.35 1.17
C LYS A 207 -22.66 5.82 1.41
N ALA A 208 -21.68 6.72 1.30
CA ALA A 208 -21.91 8.15 1.50
C ALA A 208 -22.94 8.67 0.47
N SER A 209 -22.79 8.33 -0.81
CA SER A 209 -23.67 8.82 -1.87
C SER A 209 -25.12 8.41 -1.68
N ALA A 210 -25.36 7.14 -1.36
CA ALA A 210 -26.69 6.66 -1.04
C ALA A 210 -27.27 7.34 0.22
N TYR A 211 -26.43 7.55 1.24
CA TYR A 211 -26.84 8.29 2.44
C TYR A 211 -27.22 9.75 2.11
N PHE A 212 -26.41 10.49 1.35
CA PHE A 212 -26.70 11.89 1.01
C PHE A 212 -27.93 12.03 0.11
N LYS A 213 -28.15 11.11 -0.83
CA LYS A 213 -29.40 11.06 -1.60
C LYS A 213 -30.61 10.85 -0.68
N HIS A 214 -30.52 9.92 0.26
CA HIS A 214 -31.56 9.72 1.28
C HIS A 214 -31.78 10.96 2.17
N GLN A 215 -30.73 11.74 2.47
CA GLN A 215 -30.85 13.01 3.19
C GLN A 215 -31.47 14.14 2.36
N GLY A 216 -31.78 13.92 1.08
CA GLY A 216 -32.45 14.86 0.19
C GLY A 216 -31.53 15.60 -0.78
N PHE A 217 -30.25 15.25 -0.88
CA PHE A 217 -29.36 15.85 -1.87
C PHE A 217 -29.72 15.37 -3.27
N LYS A 218 -30.05 16.31 -4.17
CA LYS A 218 -30.49 15.99 -5.54
C LYS A 218 -29.35 15.61 -6.47
N ASN A 219 -28.25 16.36 -6.39
CA ASN A 219 -27.14 16.27 -7.32
C ASN A 219 -25.92 15.67 -6.62
N VAL A 220 -25.83 14.33 -6.61
CA VAL A 220 -24.77 13.60 -5.91
C VAL A 220 -23.88 12.85 -6.90
N PHE A 221 -22.60 13.20 -6.90
CA PHE A 221 -21.58 12.69 -7.81
C PHE A 221 -20.38 12.12 -7.04
N GLN A 222 -19.72 11.12 -7.61
CA GLN A 222 -18.56 10.48 -6.98
C GLN A 222 -17.49 10.10 -7.98
N LEU A 223 -16.23 10.18 -7.54
CA LEU A 223 -15.09 9.77 -8.35
C LEU A 223 -15.08 8.26 -8.57
N GLU A 224 -15.17 7.83 -9.83
CA GLU A 224 -15.13 6.42 -10.19
C GLU A 224 -13.77 5.80 -9.82
N GLY A 225 -13.78 4.73 -9.03
CA GLY A 225 -12.56 4.05 -8.58
C GLY A 225 -11.69 4.84 -7.59
N GLY A 226 -12.09 6.06 -7.21
CA GLY A 226 -11.37 6.90 -6.26
C GLY A 226 -10.06 7.49 -6.80
N ILE A 227 -9.23 8.00 -5.88
CA ILE A 227 -7.97 8.69 -6.21
C ILE A 227 -7.00 7.78 -7.00
N ILE A 228 -6.99 6.46 -6.73
CA ILE A 228 -6.12 5.51 -7.43
C ILE A 228 -6.44 5.48 -8.92
N GLU A 229 -7.71 5.30 -9.27
CA GLU A 229 -8.16 5.27 -10.67
C GLU A 229 -8.03 6.63 -11.34
N TYR A 230 -8.29 7.72 -10.60
CA TYR A 230 -8.04 9.08 -11.08
C TYR A 230 -6.59 9.30 -11.50
N ALA A 231 -5.64 8.90 -10.66
CA ALA A 231 -4.21 9.04 -10.97
C ALA A 231 -3.80 8.23 -12.21
N ARG A 232 -4.37 7.04 -12.38
CA ARG A 232 -4.18 6.21 -13.57
C ARG A 232 -4.69 6.92 -14.83
N GLN A 233 -5.94 7.39 -14.82
CA GLN A 233 -6.53 8.11 -15.95
C GLN A 233 -5.79 9.42 -16.25
N VAL A 234 -5.36 10.16 -15.23
CA VAL A 234 -4.55 11.39 -15.37
C VAL A 234 -3.28 11.12 -16.16
N LYS A 235 -2.58 10.03 -15.85
CA LYS A 235 -1.35 9.63 -16.53
C LYS A 235 -1.61 9.11 -17.94
N GLU A 236 -2.56 8.20 -18.10
CA GLU A 236 -2.85 7.55 -19.39
C GLU A 236 -3.45 8.51 -20.42
N GLU A 237 -4.31 9.41 -19.97
CA GLU A 237 -5.02 10.35 -20.84
C GLU A 237 -4.39 11.75 -20.84
N ASN A 238 -3.25 11.92 -20.17
CA ASN A 238 -2.50 13.18 -20.06
C ASN A 238 -3.38 14.37 -19.60
N ILE A 239 -4.13 14.16 -18.53
CA ILE A 239 -5.02 15.16 -17.92
C ILE A 239 -4.24 15.96 -16.87
N GLU A 240 -4.54 17.25 -16.68
CA GLU A 240 -4.01 17.99 -15.53
C GLU A 240 -4.59 17.45 -14.21
N SER A 241 -3.73 17.03 -13.28
CA SER A 241 -4.17 16.63 -11.94
C SER A 241 -4.68 17.84 -11.15
N LYS A 242 -5.91 17.75 -10.64
CA LYS A 242 -6.48 18.66 -9.65
C LYS A 242 -6.28 18.16 -8.21
N PHE A 243 -5.85 16.91 -8.06
CA PHE A 243 -5.32 16.39 -6.80
C PHE A 243 -3.89 16.91 -6.59
N ILE A 244 -3.57 17.33 -5.36
CA ILE A 244 -2.24 17.77 -4.96
C ILE A 244 -1.70 16.87 -3.85
N GLY A 245 -0.41 16.53 -3.94
CA GLY A 245 0.29 15.78 -2.91
C GLY A 245 0.22 14.26 -3.05
N LYS A 246 0.15 13.58 -1.91
CA LYS A 246 0.25 12.13 -1.78
C LYS A 246 -1.10 11.52 -1.42
N ASN A 247 -1.45 10.40 -2.03
CA ASN A 247 -2.62 9.62 -1.63
C ASN A 247 -2.21 8.62 -0.54
N PHE A 248 -2.83 8.67 0.63
CA PHE A 248 -2.59 7.68 1.69
C PHE A 248 -3.16 6.31 1.32
N VAL A 249 -2.36 5.24 1.51
CA VAL A 249 -2.77 3.84 1.28
C VAL A 249 -2.61 3.00 2.55
N PHE A 250 -3.44 1.97 2.70
CA PHE A 250 -3.64 1.22 3.95
C PHE A 250 -2.76 -0.04 4.05
N ASP A 251 -1.51 0.09 3.62
CA ASP A 251 -0.51 -0.96 3.59
C ASP A 251 0.85 -0.38 4.04
N HIS A 252 1.93 -1.15 3.93
CA HIS A 252 3.23 -0.73 4.44
C HIS A 252 3.85 0.48 3.72
N ARG A 253 3.36 0.85 2.54
CA ARG A 253 3.83 2.03 1.80
C ARG A 253 3.37 3.34 2.45
N LEU A 254 2.22 3.33 3.14
CA LEU A 254 1.62 4.50 3.82
C LEU A 254 1.40 5.74 2.93
N GLY A 255 1.53 5.60 1.62
CA GLY A 255 1.12 6.57 0.63
C GLY A 255 1.76 6.31 -0.73
N GLU A 256 1.14 6.86 -1.75
CA GLU A 256 1.61 6.82 -3.14
C GLU A 256 1.58 8.25 -3.69
N ARG A 257 2.63 8.67 -4.40
CA ARG A 257 2.72 10.04 -4.87
C ARG A 257 1.85 10.24 -6.11
N ILE A 258 0.96 11.23 -6.06
CA ILE A 258 0.12 11.61 -7.20
C ILE A 258 0.72 12.83 -7.90
N THR A 259 1.18 13.82 -7.13
CA THR A 259 1.95 14.96 -7.65
C THR A 259 3.21 15.20 -6.82
N ASP A 260 4.13 15.98 -7.37
CA ASP A 260 5.38 16.38 -6.70
C ASP A 260 5.16 17.41 -5.58
N ASP A 261 3.92 17.81 -5.31
CA ASP A 261 3.60 18.79 -4.29
C ASP A 261 3.72 18.18 -2.88
N ILE A 262 4.25 18.95 -1.94
CA ILE A 262 4.24 18.61 -0.51
C ILE A 262 3.32 19.61 0.18
N VAL A 263 2.15 19.14 0.62
CA VAL A 263 1.12 19.99 1.27
C VAL A 263 1.14 19.89 2.80
N SER A 264 1.89 18.93 3.34
CA SER A 264 2.04 18.68 4.78
C SER A 264 3.42 19.07 5.32
N GLN A 265 3.52 19.01 6.65
CA GLN A 265 4.74 19.33 7.38
C GLN A 265 4.99 18.31 8.50
N CYS A 266 6.28 18.13 8.84
CA CYS A 266 6.71 17.32 9.97
C CYS A 266 6.01 17.79 11.24
N HIS A 267 5.32 16.87 11.91
CA HIS A 267 4.55 17.18 13.11
C HIS A 267 5.44 17.56 14.31
N GLN A 268 6.76 17.28 14.25
CA GLN A 268 7.74 17.57 15.30
C GLN A 268 8.52 18.87 15.09
N CYS A 269 8.97 19.16 13.86
CA CYS A 269 9.82 20.32 13.57
C CYS A 269 9.21 21.35 12.60
N GLY A 270 8.10 21.05 11.94
CA GLY A 270 7.40 21.97 11.03
C GLY A 270 8.01 22.09 9.63
N LYS A 271 9.10 21.38 9.32
CA LYS A 271 9.64 21.34 7.94
C LYS A 271 8.65 20.68 6.98
N PRO A 272 8.56 21.11 5.71
CA PRO A 272 7.74 20.43 4.70
C PRO A 272 8.17 18.96 4.55
N CYS A 273 7.22 18.05 4.76
CA CYS A 273 7.35 16.63 4.44
C CYS A 273 5.98 15.96 4.54
N ASP A 274 5.83 14.81 3.87
CA ASP A 274 4.60 14.03 3.78
C ASP A 274 4.82 12.55 4.12
N ASN A 275 5.91 12.25 4.85
CA ASN A 275 6.25 10.90 5.27
C ASN A 275 5.47 10.51 6.53
N HIS A 276 4.42 9.70 6.35
CA HIS A 276 3.75 9.03 7.45
C HIS A 276 4.62 7.91 8.02
N THR A 277 4.64 7.83 9.34
CA THR A 277 5.30 6.75 10.08
C THR A 277 4.50 6.39 11.32
N ASN A 278 4.66 5.16 11.79
CA ASN A 278 4.13 4.72 13.07
C ASN A 278 5.22 4.86 14.13
N CYS A 279 4.87 5.38 15.31
CA CYS A 279 5.77 5.43 16.45
C CYS A 279 6.35 4.03 16.73
N PHE A 280 7.68 3.93 16.82
CA PHE A 280 8.39 2.66 17.04
C PHE A 280 8.07 2.01 18.39
N ASN A 281 7.63 2.80 19.37
CA ASN A 281 7.16 2.26 20.64
C ASN A 281 5.86 1.44 20.43
N ASP A 282 5.97 0.13 20.66
CA ASP A 282 4.86 -0.84 20.60
C ASP A 282 3.68 -0.50 21.54
N ALA A 283 3.91 0.26 22.61
CA ALA A 283 2.86 0.74 23.50
C ALA A 283 2.08 1.94 22.91
N CYS A 284 2.52 2.49 21.79
CA CYS A 284 2.01 3.72 21.21
C CYS A 284 1.39 3.52 19.82
N HIS A 285 2.19 3.07 18.84
CA HIS A 285 1.78 2.92 17.43
C HIS A 285 1.05 4.13 16.82
N LEU A 286 1.30 5.34 17.35
CA LEU A 286 0.72 6.56 16.80
C LEU A 286 1.22 6.75 15.36
N LEU A 287 0.31 6.89 14.40
CA LEU A 287 0.64 7.34 13.05
C LEU A 287 0.80 8.87 13.03
N PHE A 288 1.89 9.38 12.48
CA PHE A 288 2.16 10.83 12.38
C PHE A 288 3.12 11.12 11.22
N ILE A 289 3.31 12.40 10.88
CA ILE A 289 4.24 12.84 9.84
C ILE A 289 5.59 13.18 10.45
N GLN A 290 6.66 12.58 9.93
CA GLN A 290 8.03 12.77 10.43
C GLN A 290 9.02 12.93 9.27
N CYS A 291 9.83 14.00 9.29
CA CYS A 291 10.94 14.15 8.35
C CYS A 291 12.13 13.26 8.73
N ASP A 292 13.03 13.01 7.79
CA ASP A 292 14.16 12.08 7.99
C ASP A 292 15.09 12.52 9.13
N GLU A 293 15.31 13.83 9.33
CA GLU A 293 16.16 14.30 10.43
C GLU A 293 15.50 14.06 11.79
N CYS A 294 14.18 14.27 11.90
CA CYS A 294 13.43 13.95 13.11
C CYS A 294 13.36 12.45 13.34
N LYS A 295 13.23 11.65 12.27
CA LYS A 295 13.25 10.18 12.35
C LYS A 295 14.58 9.67 12.90
N ALA A 296 15.71 10.21 12.43
CA ALA A 296 17.03 9.88 12.94
C ALA A 296 17.21 10.34 14.40
N ALA A 297 16.78 11.56 14.74
CA ALA A 297 16.93 12.10 16.08
C ALA A 297 16.02 11.43 17.13
N MET A 298 14.83 10.98 16.73
CA MET A 298 13.82 10.42 17.63
C MET A 298 13.69 8.90 17.50
N GLU A 299 14.55 8.23 16.73
CA GLU A 299 14.46 6.79 16.43
C GLU A 299 13.03 6.37 16.05
N ASN A 300 12.43 7.14 15.14
CA ASN A 300 11.07 6.91 14.66
C ASN A 300 9.98 6.97 15.77
N CYS A 301 10.25 7.64 16.90
CA CYS A 301 9.30 7.86 17.98
C CYS A 301 8.60 9.22 17.88
N CYS A 302 7.33 9.26 18.30
CA CYS A 302 6.52 10.48 18.25
C CYS A 302 6.85 11.50 19.36
N SER A 303 7.49 11.07 20.46
CA SER A 303 7.78 11.93 21.62
C SER A 303 9.02 11.46 22.40
N PRO A 304 9.65 12.33 23.21
CA PRO A 304 10.77 11.97 24.07
C PRO A 304 10.45 10.80 25.01
N LYS A 305 9.26 10.78 25.61
CA LYS A 305 8.79 9.66 26.42
C LYS A 305 8.76 8.32 25.66
N CYS A 306 8.39 8.34 24.38
CA CYS A 306 8.42 7.12 23.57
C CYS A 306 9.85 6.68 23.27
N LEU A 307 10.75 7.63 22.98
CA LEU A 307 12.18 7.37 22.80
C LEU A 307 12.80 6.75 24.06
N GLU A 308 12.54 7.33 25.23
CA GLU A 308 12.99 6.77 26.51
C GLU A 308 12.45 5.35 26.73
N THR A 309 11.19 5.09 26.35
CA THR A 309 10.57 3.77 26.52
C THR A 309 11.26 2.69 25.68
N ILE A 310 11.63 2.98 24.43
CA ILE A 310 12.24 1.97 23.54
C ILE A 310 13.68 1.61 23.96
N HIS A 311 14.33 2.46 24.75
CA HIS A 311 15.66 2.19 25.32
C HIS A 311 15.62 1.46 26.67
N LEU A 312 14.44 1.22 27.25
CA LEU A 312 14.30 0.36 28.43
C LEU A 312 14.51 -1.12 28.08
N PRO A 313 14.92 -1.98 29.03
CA PRO A 313 14.95 -3.42 28.83
C PRO A 313 13.58 -3.97 28.37
N LEU A 314 13.58 -5.00 27.52
CA LEU A 314 12.35 -5.58 26.94
C LEU A 314 11.32 -5.99 28.00
N GLU A 315 11.77 -6.48 29.16
CA GLU A 315 10.90 -6.84 30.28
C GLU A 315 10.16 -5.62 30.86
N GLU A 316 10.85 -4.48 31.01
CA GLU A 316 10.25 -3.23 31.46
C GLU A 316 9.29 -2.66 30.41
N GLN A 317 9.65 -2.71 29.13
CA GLN A 317 8.73 -2.35 28.05
C GLN A 317 7.47 -3.22 28.07
N ALA A 318 7.60 -4.53 28.31
CA ALA A 318 6.46 -5.43 28.43
C ALA A 318 5.59 -5.11 29.65
N LYS A 319 6.19 -4.77 30.80
CA LYS A 319 5.46 -4.30 31.99
C LYS A 319 4.67 -3.02 31.70
N LEU A 320 5.29 -2.04 31.04
CA LEU A 320 4.63 -0.78 30.68
C LEU A 320 3.47 -0.99 29.69
N ARG A 321 3.56 -1.99 28.80
CA ARG A 321 2.48 -2.35 27.87
C ARG A 321 1.35 -3.11 28.54
N LYS A 322 1.63 -3.87 29.60
CA LYS A 322 0.66 -4.77 30.22
C LYS A 322 -0.56 -3.99 30.74
N GLY A 323 -1.74 -4.38 30.28
CA GLY A 323 -3.01 -3.77 30.70
C GLY A 323 -3.36 -2.45 30.01
N LEU A 324 -2.49 -1.88 29.17
CA LEU A 324 -2.84 -0.70 28.37
C LEU A 324 -3.66 -1.13 27.14
N GLN A 325 -4.95 -0.76 27.13
CA GLN A 325 -5.74 -0.80 25.91
C GLN A 325 -5.41 0.43 25.05
N VAL A 326 -4.45 0.27 24.14
CA VAL A 326 -4.01 1.35 23.24
C VAL A 326 -5.02 1.66 22.12
N GLY A 327 -6.18 0.98 22.11
CA GLY A 327 -7.24 1.16 21.10
C GLY A 327 -7.55 2.63 20.83
N ASN A 328 -7.62 3.46 21.87
CA ASN A 328 -7.91 4.90 21.74
C ASN A 328 -6.78 5.75 21.12
N LYS A 329 -5.54 5.24 20.97
CA LYS A 329 -4.48 5.92 20.20
C LYS A 329 -4.35 5.41 18.76
N ILE A 330 -4.95 4.26 18.45
CA ILE A 330 -5.07 3.74 17.07
C ILE A 330 -6.01 4.61 16.23
N PHE A 331 -6.96 5.29 16.87
CA PHE A 331 -7.93 6.20 16.23
C PHE A 331 -7.43 7.66 16.15
N ARG A 332 -6.66 8.12 17.15
CA ARG A 332 -6.09 9.49 17.23
C ARG A 332 -4.79 9.68 16.43
N LYS A 333 -4.74 9.14 15.21
CA LYS A 333 -3.62 9.37 14.27
C LYS A 333 -3.39 10.87 14.12
N GLY A 334 -2.14 11.35 14.07
CA GLY A 334 -1.80 12.77 13.86
C GLY A 334 -2.20 13.79 14.94
N LYS A 335 -3.10 13.44 15.88
CA LYS A 335 -3.71 14.40 16.84
C LYS A 335 -3.13 14.38 18.25
N SER A 336 -2.00 13.71 18.47
CA SER A 336 -1.36 13.66 19.79
C SER A 336 -0.98 15.06 20.30
N ALA A 337 -1.15 15.29 21.60
CA ALA A 337 -0.71 16.52 22.27
C ALA A 337 0.81 16.74 22.16
N ASN A 338 1.58 15.66 21.97
CA ASN A 338 3.04 15.72 21.81
C ASN A 338 3.48 16.24 20.42
N LEU A 339 2.56 16.34 19.47
CA LEU A 339 2.81 16.81 18.11
C LEU A 339 2.51 18.32 18.04
N LYS A 340 3.55 19.12 17.77
CA LYS A 340 3.48 20.59 17.82
C LYS A 340 2.86 21.17 16.54
N TYR A 341 3.17 20.58 15.40
CA TYR A 341 2.90 21.11 14.07
C TYR A 341 1.78 20.34 13.34
N LYS A 342 0.81 19.82 14.10
CA LYS A 342 -0.37 19.14 13.54
C LYS A 342 -1.33 20.14 12.92
N LYS A 343 -1.87 19.81 11.75
CA LYS A 343 -2.91 20.58 11.05
C LYS A 343 -4.00 19.60 10.61
N SER A 344 -5.25 20.01 10.74
CA SER A 344 -6.42 19.25 10.32
C SER A 344 -7.60 20.18 10.09
N GLY A 345 -8.66 19.72 9.42
CA GLY A 345 -9.74 20.59 8.95
C GLY A 345 -9.40 21.22 7.60
N ASP A 346 -9.74 22.48 7.39
CA ASP A 346 -9.51 23.18 6.11
C ASP A 346 -8.02 23.29 5.78
N LEU A 347 -7.58 22.51 4.80
CA LEU A 347 -6.20 22.47 4.34
C LEU A 347 -5.94 23.50 3.24
N SER A 348 -4.68 23.91 3.12
CA SER A 348 -4.26 24.87 2.11
C SER A 348 -4.01 24.17 0.78
N ASP A 349 -4.62 24.69 -0.29
CA ASP A 349 -4.36 24.28 -1.68
C ASP A 349 -2.94 24.65 -2.17
N LYS A 350 -2.21 25.48 -1.41
CA LYS A 350 -0.85 25.89 -1.74
C LYS A 350 0.16 24.88 -1.20
N PRO A 351 0.99 24.25 -2.06
CA PRO A 351 2.09 23.41 -1.61
C PRO A 351 3.09 24.19 -0.76
N LEU A 352 3.60 23.55 0.30
CA LEU A 352 4.67 24.09 1.15
C LEU A 352 6.05 23.92 0.52
N ALA A 353 6.20 22.88 -0.30
CA ALA A 353 7.39 22.61 -1.10
C ALA A 353 7.00 21.74 -2.30
N LYS A 354 7.93 21.57 -3.23
CA LYS A 354 7.91 20.43 -4.14
C LYS A 354 8.95 19.41 -3.70
N VAL A 355 8.70 18.15 -3.97
CA VAL A 355 9.71 17.11 -3.85
C VAL A 355 10.89 17.54 -4.71
N VAL A 356 12.01 17.82 -4.06
CA VAL A 356 13.27 17.94 -4.76
C VAL A 356 13.61 16.51 -5.15
N THR A 357 13.34 16.13 -6.40
CA THR A 357 13.97 14.97 -7.02
C THR A 357 15.46 15.25 -7.04
N LYS A 358 16.13 15.02 -5.91
CA LYS A 358 17.49 14.53 -5.99
C LYS A 358 17.34 13.24 -6.78
N ASN A 359 18.24 12.99 -7.73
CA ASN A 359 18.54 11.64 -8.21
C ASN A 359 19.10 10.78 -7.06
N ILE A 360 18.51 10.83 -5.86
CA ILE A 360 18.47 9.72 -4.94
C ILE A 360 17.67 8.72 -5.73
N ARG A 361 18.43 7.82 -6.37
CA ARG A 361 18.01 6.48 -6.72
C ARG A 361 16.58 6.28 -6.25
N GLN A 362 15.63 6.26 -7.20
CA GLN A 362 14.57 5.28 -7.11
C GLN A 362 15.19 4.09 -6.36
N LYS A 363 14.52 3.51 -5.38
CA LYS A 363 14.68 2.07 -5.23
C LYS A 363 14.33 1.52 -6.62
N ILE A 364 15.28 1.55 -7.55
CA ILE A 364 15.42 0.61 -8.60
C ILE A 364 15.66 -0.60 -7.71
N SER A 365 14.56 -1.27 -7.33
CA SER A 365 14.60 -2.69 -7.14
C SER A 365 15.34 -3.15 -8.37
N VAL A 366 16.65 -3.35 -8.20
CA VAL A 366 17.52 -3.83 -9.25
C VAL A 366 16.81 -5.09 -9.72
N LYS A 367 16.18 -5.03 -10.90
CA LYS A 367 15.27 -6.08 -11.34
C LYS A 367 16.12 -7.32 -11.45
N LYS A 368 16.02 -8.22 -10.48
CA LYS A 368 16.91 -9.37 -10.37
C LYS A 368 16.10 -10.61 -10.69
N VAL A 369 16.59 -11.41 -11.62
CA VAL A 369 15.96 -12.69 -11.97
C VAL A 369 16.82 -13.78 -11.37
N LEU A 370 16.22 -14.71 -10.62
CA LEU A 370 16.91 -15.91 -10.16
C LEU A 370 17.25 -16.74 -11.39
N ILE A 371 18.53 -17.03 -11.61
CA ILE A 371 19.00 -17.76 -12.80
C ILE A 371 19.68 -19.08 -12.49
N GLY A 372 20.12 -19.31 -11.25
CA GLY A 372 20.76 -20.58 -10.90
C GLY A 372 21.00 -20.80 -9.41
N LYS A 373 21.42 -22.02 -9.07
CA LYS A 373 21.73 -22.46 -7.70
C LYS A 373 23.17 -22.90 -7.57
N ALA A 374 23.80 -22.62 -6.42
CA ALA A 374 25.18 -23.01 -6.16
C ALA A 374 25.32 -24.54 -6.03
N GLU A 375 26.23 -25.13 -6.81
CA GLU A 375 26.58 -26.55 -6.73
C GLU A 375 27.91 -26.80 -6.02
N HIS A 376 28.92 -25.93 -6.24
CA HIS A 376 30.24 -26.11 -5.66
C HIS A 376 31.08 -24.84 -5.62
N TYR A 377 32.12 -24.84 -4.79
CA TYR A 377 33.15 -23.80 -4.80
C TYR A 377 34.52 -24.42 -4.59
N TYR A 378 35.42 -24.17 -5.53
CA TYR A 378 36.80 -24.65 -5.55
C TYR A 378 37.71 -23.64 -4.83
N PRO A 379 38.13 -23.86 -3.57
CA PRO A 379 38.76 -22.81 -2.77
C PRO A 379 40.17 -22.44 -3.23
N LYS A 380 40.90 -23.39 -3.83
CA LYS A 380 42.28 -23.19 -4.30
C LYS A 380 42.33 -22.28 -5.53
N THR A 381 41.37 -22.43 -6.44
CA THR A 381 41.29 -21.68 -7.70
C THR A 381 40.31 -20.51 -7.62
N LYS A 382 39.55 -20.40 -6.53
CA LYS A 382 38.49 -19.41 -6.32
C LYS A 382 37.40 -19.45 -7.40
N ILE A 383 37.09 -20.63 -7.89
CA ILE A 383 36.06 -20.84 -8.92
C ILE A 383 34.76 -21.28 -8.24
N ALA A 384 33.67 -20.61 -8.57
CA ALA A 384 32.33 -21.03 -8.20
C ALA A 384 31.67 -21.83 -9.31
N GLN A 385 30.82 -22.78 -8.93
CA GLN A 385 30.01 -23.58 -9.83
C GLN A 385 28.53 -23.41 -9.48
N PHE A 386 27.73 -23.10 -10.49
CA PHE A 386 26.29 -22.93 -10.41
C PHE A 386 25.60 -23.78 -11.48
N LEU A 387 24.45 -24.35 -11.15
CA LEU A 387 23.53 -24.94 -12.12
C LEU A 387 22.54 -23.87 -12.56
N MET A 388 22.46 -23.61 -13.87
CA MET A 388 21.50 -22.67 -14.43
C MET A 388 20.11 -23.32 -14.47
N GLU A 389 19.13 -22.71 -13.82
CA GLU A 389 17.75 -23.22 -13.78
C GLU A 389 16.84 -22.45 -14.73
N ASP A 390 16.99 -21.12 -14.81
CA ASP A 390 16.15 -20.24 -15.62
C ASP A 390 16.97 -19.06 -16.16
N GLY A 391 16.58 -18.53 -17.32
CA GLY A 391 17.26 -17.40 -17.96
C GLY A 391 18.70 -17.69 -18.45
N GLU A 392 19.33 -16.68 -19.05
CA GLU A 392 20.68 -16.77 -19.59
C GLU A 392 21.60 -15.73 -18.96
N VAL A 393 22.88 -16.06 -18.85
CA VAL A 393 23.91 -15.17 -18.31
C VAL A 393 25.09 -15.09 -19.27
N SER A 394 25.53 -13.87 -19.57
CA SER A 394 26.59 -13.57 -20.53
C SER A 394 27.77 -12.88 -19.87
N VAL A 395 28.95 -12.99 -20.49
CA VAL A 395 30.13 -12.21 -20.09
C VAL A 395 29.78 -10.72 -20.20
N GLY A 396 30.09 -9.95 -19.17
CA GLY A 396 29.73 -8.53 -19.04
C GLY A 396 28.44 -8.28 -18.25
N ASP A 397 27.62 -9.30 -18.00
CA ASP A 397 26.43 -9.16 -17.15
C ASP A 397 26.82 -8.93 -15.69
N LYS A 398 26.00 -8.12 -15.00
CA LYS A 398 26.05 -8.01 -13.55
C LYS A 398 25.21 -9.13 -12.94
N ILE A 399 25.81 -9.85 -12.02
CA ILE A 399 25.16 -10.88 -11.23
C ILE A 399 25.16 -10.50 -9.75
N LEU A 400 24.14 -10.99 -9.04
CA LEU A 400 24.03 -10.91 -7.59
C LEU A 400 24.02 -12.32 -7.03
N ILE A 401 24.97 -12.61 -6.15
CA ILE A 401 24.98 -13.85 -5.37
C ILE A 401 24.47 -13.52 -3.98
N THR A 402 23.43 -14.23 -3.54
CA THR A 402 22.84 -14.04 -2.22
C THR A 402 22.75 -15.34 -1.45
N GLY A 403 23.06 -15.29 -0.17
CA GLY A 403 23.02 -16.44 0.71
C GLY A 403 22.97 -16.06 2.19
N PRO A 404 22.45 -16.92 3.08
CA PRO A 404 22.27 -16.60 4.51
C PRO A 404 23.56 -16.24 5.25
N THR A 405 24.71 -16.72 4.77
CA THR A 405 26.05 -16.45 5.36
C THR A 405 26.94 -15.61 4.46
N THR A 406 26.74 -15.68 3.14
CA THR A 406 27.50 -14.92 2.14
C THR A 406 27.04 -13.46 2.06
N GLY A 407 25.80 -13.18 2.50
CA GLY A 407 25.16 -11.87 2.33
C GLY A 407 24.84 -11.62 0.86
N GLU A 408 24.70 -10.36 0.48
CA GLU A 408 24.53 -9.94 -0.91
C GLU A 408 25.87 -9.50 -1.50
N GLN A 409 26.28 -10.13 -2.62
CA GLN A 409 27.53 -9.83 -3.30
C GLN A 409 27.28 -9.61 -4.80
N GLU A 410 27.55 -8.40 -5.29
CA GLU A 410 27.44 -8.05 -6.70
C GLU A 410 28.78 -8.26 -7.41
N VAL A 411 28.74 -8.90 -8.58
CA VAL A 411 29.92 -9.19 -9.41
C VAL A 411 29.57 -8.98 -10.87
N THR A 412 30.49 -8.38 -11.64
CA THR A 412 30.41 -8.37 -13.10
C THR A 412 31.18 -9.56 -13.65
N LEU A 413 30.56 -10.38 -14.49
CA LEU A 413 31.21 -11.55 -15.06
C LEU A 413 32.24 -11.15 -16.11
N THR A 414 33.49 -11.57 -15.92
CA THR A 414 34.59 -11.33 -16.87
C THR A 414 34.86 -12.53 -17.76
N GLU A 415 34.55 -13.74 -17.27
CA GLU A 415 34.77 -15.00 -17.96
C GLU A 415 33.78 -16.03 -17.44
N ILE A 416 33.27 -16.89 -18.33
CA ILE A 416 32.27 -17.91 -18.03
C ILE A 416 32.65 -19.20 -18.74
N PHE A 417 32.54 -20.32 -18.05
CA PHE A 417 32.68 -21.65 -18.63
C PHE A 417 31.40 -22.45 -18.42
N ALA A 418 30.75 -22.87 -19.49
CA ALA A 418 29.58 -23.76 -19.44
C ALA A 418 30.02 -25.19 -19.76
N ASN A 419 29.70 -26.12 -18.85
CA ASN A 419 30.05 -27.55 -18.96
C ASN A 419 31.54 -27.78 -19.25
N GLY A 420 32.40 -26.93 -18.68
CA GLY A 420 33.87 -27.00 -18.81
C GLY A 420 34.47 -26.31 -20.04
N ASN A 421 33.65 -25.73 -20.93
CA ASN A 421 34.14 -24.99 -22.10
C ASN A 421 33.90 -23.49 -21.96
N ALA A 422 34.87 -22.68 -22.38
CA ALA A 422 34.72 -21.23 -22.38
C ALA A 422 33.57 -20.83 -23.31
N CYS A 423 32.64 -20.01 -22.80
CA CYS A 423 31.47 -19.57 -23.55
C CYS A 423 31.18 -18.09 -23.30
N GLN A 424 30.50 -17.44 -24.23
CA GLN A 424 30.05 -16.06 -24.06
C GLN A 424 28.72 -15.95 -23.31
N THR A 425 27.88 -16.97 -23.41
CA THR A 425 26.55 -17.02 -22.79
C THR A 425 26.26 -18.44 -22.34
N ALA A 426 25.74 -18.59 -21.13
CA ALA A 426 25.27 -19.87 -20.59
C ALA A 426 23.74 -19.88 -20.48
N LYS A 427 23.14 -21.05 -20.69
CA LYS A 427 21.69 -21.26 -20.81
C LYS A 427 21.15 -22.15 -19.69
N PRO A 428 19.82 -22.20 -19.49
CA PRO A 428 19.21 -23.14 -18.55
C PRO A 428 19.64 -24.58 -18.82
N GLY A 429 20.02 -25.30 -17.78
CA GLY A 429 20.57 -26.66 -17.83
C GLY A 429 22.10 -26.74 -17.87
N ASP A 430 22.81 -25.64 -18.09
CA ASP A 430 24.28 -25.64 -18.08
C ASP A 430 24.86 -25.61 -16.66
N GLN A 431 25.95 -26.34 -16.45
CA GLN A 431 26.82 -26.16 -15.28
C GLN A 431 27.82 -25.06 -15.57
N VAL A 432 27.64 -23.93 -14.91
CA VAL A 432 28.40 -22.73 -15.16
C VAL A 432 29.46 -22.53 -14.09
N THR A 433 30.68 -22.22 -14.51
CA THR A 433 31.78 -21.89 -13.61
C THR A 433 32.43 -20.55 -13.98
N PHE A 434 32.79 -19.79 -12.95
CA PHE A 434 33.49 -18.50 -13.09
C PHE A 434 34.23 -18.15 -11.78
N PRO A 435 35.29 -17.33 -11.85
CA PRO A 435 36.04 -16.91 -10.66
C PRO A 435 35.24 -15.95 -9.79
N LEU A 436 35.38 -16.07 -8.47
CA LEU A 436 34.81 -15.15 -7.48
C LEU A 436 35.83 -14.74 -6.41
N PRO A 437 35.80 -13.48 -5.94
CA PRO A 437 36.72 -13.02 -4.91
C PRO A 437 36.37 -13.53 -3.49
N PHE A 438 35.19 -14.15 -3.32
CA PHE A 438 34.67 -14.66 -2.04
C PHE A 438 34.17 -16.10 -2.17
N ARG A 439 34.02 -16.78 -1.02
CA ARG A 439 33.59 -18.18 -0.95
C ARG A 439 32.06 -18.27 -0.89
N ILE A 440 31.46 -19.06 -1.78
CA ILE A 440 30.02 -19.35 -1.75
C ILE A 440 29.68 -20.61 -0.94
N ARG A 441 28.41 -20.80 -0.63
CA ARG A 441 27.80 -21.99 0.00
C ARG A 441 26.75 -22.59 -0.93
N LEU A 442 26.40 -23.85 -0.70
CA LEU A 442 25.34 -24.56 -1.45
C LEU A 442 23.95 -23.91 -1.29
N SER A 443 23.75 -23.16 -0.21
CA SER A 443 22.54 -22.36 0.02
C SER A 443 22.44 -21.10 -0.84
N ASP A 444 23.53 -20.73 -1.53
CA ASP A 444 23.62 -19.47 -2.24
C ASP A 444 22.91 -19.58 -3.60
N LYS A 445 22.23 -18.51 -3.97
CA LYS A 445 21.45 -18.37 -5.19
C LYS A 445 22.11 -17.34 -6.11
N LEU A 446 22.08 -17.60 -7.41
CA LEU A 446 22.62 -16.72 -8.45
C LEU A 446 21.48 -15.96 -9.11
N PHE A 447 21.55 -14.64 -9.08
CA PHE A 447 20.60 -13.75 -9.73
C PHE A 447 21.30 -12.95 -10.85
N LYS A 448 20.61 -12.74 -11.97
CA LYS A 448 21.01 -11.77 -12.99
C LYS A 448 20.37 -10.43 -12.70
N ILE A 449 21.18 -9.38 -12.66
CA ILE A 449 20.71 -8.00 -12.56
C ILE A 449 20.30 -7.54 -13.96
N LEU A 450 19.02 -7.24 -14.13
CA LEU A 450 18.46 -6.56 -15.28
C LEU A 450 18.64 -5.04 -15.06
N ASN A 451 19.32 -4.39 -16.00
CA ASN A 451 19.47 -2.93 -16.03
C ASN A 451 18.18 -2.25 -16.47
#